data_AF-A0A2K8NVZ8-F1
#
_entry.id   AF-A0A2K8NVZ8-F1
#
_cell.length_a   1.000
_cell.length_b   1.000
_cell.length_c   1.000
_cell.angle_alpha   90.00
_cell.angle_beta   90.00
_cell.angle_gamma   90.00
#
_symmetry.space_group_name_H-M   'P 1'
#
loop_
_entity.id
_entity.type
_entity.pdbx_description
1 polymer ?
#
loop_
_entity_poly.entity_id
_entity_poly.type
_entity_poly.pdbx_seq_one_letter_code
_entity_poly.pdbx_strand_id
1 'polypeptide(L)'
;MKKLLTILGSIGMITGTATSVVACGVFIPTSDQRISLLDIDDINVVEGETKEEIQARIQARIQKAINSNLAKTIRPVFGMDYEIIWPSDELLAGEIITVKANATSEWLRDYFEIRIQAKTLIHDQRISLLGIRVTDIIEGDEREEILEKIQKAIDNKLKEIKGNDQKAVFGKDYVVDGLEEKWTEPGIILVRAKDESELIKDSFVIRMKDKAPIQIIKISISDINDIEAVVDYEREEIAEKIQKAIDNKLAEANPDRVKEAVLGIDYTIEWPNDESVVGNNIIVKASDKSMLIIDWFEIKIKPSHEIIDGNFDKKTAVPNGVNYFFFDESLIKDYDEVEVVEVDHNGQEIKDESFKKLRYAWLYEKGWINNSGLTEDMIPTEGPDQRTVSITAKNHVGLAYVKLKGVKKSNSKTKTKEFLNVNFVVDIKKFNIASLNNKLNAYVGEEQKTIESRVQTMIDTATFMHTSEDMKNITEPKRDFVIKHYPLHDGIHVGDQITVIANKSSKSIFGEFSFKLKADTRVDIWDLQWQFTPKPAETFKTFKNRFQEALNDKYPELNLQLKKDFFILSNPLLNDDDIIAGQRITINAHINSDKIKCEIKYFVPPGK
;
A
#
# COMPACT_ATOMS: atom_id res chain seq x y z
N MET A 1 34.18 14.67 66.19
CA MET A 1 35.12 15.77 65.90
C MET A 1 36.36 15.19 65.25
N LYS A 2 36.56 15.41 63.93
CA LYS A 2 37.72 16.12 63.36
C LYS A 2 39.07 15.51 63.77
N LYS A 3 39.74 14.75 62.88
CA LYS A 3 40.88 15.16 62.01
C LYS A 3 41.98 14.09 62.25
N LEU A 4 42.92 13.74 61.38
CA LEU A 4 43.40 14.23 60.10
C LEU A 4 44.24 13.10 59.49
N LEU A 5 44.39 13.13 58.17
CA LEU A 5 45.48 12.54 57.39
C LEU A 5 46.85 12.74 58.06
N THR A 6 47.94 12.03 57.77
CA THR A 6 48.64 12.09 56.47
C THR A 6 49.91 11.19 56.49
N ILE A 7 50.36 10.84 55.27
CA ILE A 7 51.77 10.63 54.85
C ILE A 7 52.30 9.19 54.76
N LEU A 8 52.46 8.80 53.48
CA LEU A 8 53.53 8.03 52.84
C LEU A 8 54.10 6.76 53.52
N GLY A 9 53.89 5.66 52.81
CA GLY A 9 54.73 4.47 52.74
C GLY A 9 54.01 3.51 51.80
N SER A 10 54.59 2.91 50.77
CA SER A 10 55.99 2.61 50.51
C SER A 10 56.04 1.95 49.14
N ILE A 11 56.95 2.41 48.29
CA ILE A 11 57.35 1.72 47.06
C ILE A 11 58.31 0.59 47.46
N GLY A 12 58.10 -0.62 46.95
CA GLY A 12 59.08 -1.71 47.07
C GLY A 12 58.51 -3.08 46.73
N MET A 13 58.83 -3.54 45.51
CA MET A 13 58.86 -4.90 44.94
C MET A 13 58.45 -6.09 45.83
N ILE A 14 57.77 -7.09 45.23
CA ILE A 14 58.29 -8.46 45.05
C ILE A 14 57.32 -9.29 44.18
N THR A 15 57.94 -10.07 43.31
CA THR A 15 57.46 -11.12 42.41
C THR A 15 56.48 -12.12 43.04
N GLY A 16 55.48 -12.56 42.29
CA GLY A 16 54.65 -13.72 42.61
C GLY A 16 53.79 -14.16 41.43
N THR A 17 54.17 -15.27 40.82
CA THR A 17 53.48 -15.98 39.73
C THR A 17 52.04 -16.33 40.07
N ALA A 18 51.08 -15.95 39.22
CA ALA A 18 49.74 -16.52 39.20
C ALA A 18 49.48 -17.12 37.81
N THR A 19 49.32 -18.44 37.81
CA THR A 19 48.88 -19.31 36.72
C THR A 19 47.65 -18.76 35.99
N SER A 20 47.77 -18.49 34.70
CA SER A 20 46.62 -18.30 33.82
C SER A 20 45.95 -19.65 33.58
N VAL A 21 44.84 -19.88 34.28
CA VAL A 21 43.87 -20.89 33.88
C VAL A 21 43.22 -20.38 32.60
N VAL A 22 43.67 -20.88 31.45
CA VAL A 22 42.98 -20.70 30.17
C VAL A 22 41.68 -21.50 30.25
N ALA A 23 40.64 -20.86 30.78
CA ALA A 23 39.29 -21.29 30.52
C ALA A 23 38.97 -20.91 29.06
N CYS A 24 39.04 -21.88 28.16
CA CYS A 24 38.35 -21.81 26.87
C CYS A 24 36.84 -21.80 27.14
N GLY A 25 36.33 -20.65 27.57
CA GLY A 25 34.93 -20.31 27.41
C GLY A 25 34.69 -20.21 25.91
N VAL A 26 33.88 -21.12 25.36
CA VAL A 26 33.33 -21.00 24.02
C VAL A 26 32.76 -19.59 23.90
N PHE A 27 33.40 -18.74 23.08
CA PHE A 27 32.82 -17.46 22.69
C PHE A 27 31.65 -17.80 21.76
N ILE A 28 30.48 -18.00 22.37
CA ILE A 28 29.23 -17.94 21.62
C ILE A 28 29.13 -16.46 21.24
N PRO A 29 29.19 -16.08 19.95
CA PRO A 29 28.90 -14.72 19.57
C PRO A 29 27.49 -14.44 20.07
N THR A 30 27.38 -13.60 21.10
CA THR A 30 26.09 -13.08 21.54
C THR A 30 25.45 -12.46 20.32
N SER A 31 24.36 -13.07 19.86
CA SER A 31 23.47 -12.57 18.81
C SER A 31 23.38 -11.06 18.91
N ASP A 32 23.62 -10.34 17.83
CA ASP A 32 23.61 -8.87 17.76
C ASP A 32 22.45 -8.28 18.58
N GLN A 33 22.74 -7.86 19.83
CA GLN A 33 21.74 -7.36 20.78
C GLN A 33 21.40 -5.88 20.51
N ARG A 34 21.89 -5.31 19.40
CA ARG A 34 21.58 -3.95 19.00
C ARG A 34 20.13 -3.86 18.53
N ILE A 35 19.48 -2.81 18.98
CA ILE A 35 18.12 -2.47 18.58
C ILE A 35 18.19 -1.88 17.18
N SER A 36 17.38 -2.42 16.27
CA SER A 36 17.23 -1.81 14.96
C SER A 36 16.42 -0.53 15.10
N LEU A 37 16.95 0.56 14.55
CA LEU A 37 16.18 1.80 14.43
C LEU A 37 14.95 1.65 13.52
N LEU A 38 14.85 0.58 12.73
CA LEU A 38 13.67 0.26 11.93
C LEU A 38 12.44 -0.12 12.78
N ASP A 39 12.63 -0.50 14.04
CA ASP A 39 11.56 -0.88 14.97
C ASP A 39 10.94 0.35 15.69
N ILE A 40 11.39 1.56 15.35
CA ILE A 40 10.88 2.80 15.92
C ILE A 40 9.75 3.32 15.03
N ASP A 41 8.51 3.19 15.51
CA ASP A 41 7.33 3.64 14.76
C ASP A 41 7.21 5.16 14.64
N ASP A 42 6.54 5.54 13.53
CA ASP A 42 6.13 6.86 13.05
C ASP A 42 6.28 8.02 14.04
N ILE A 43 7.32 8.81 13.80
CA ILE A 43 7.47 10.15 14.36
C ILE A 43 6.80 11.10 13.37
N ASN A 44 5.70 11.74 13.79
CA ASN A 44 5.09 12.76 12.95
C ASN A 44 5.87 14.07 13.06
N VAL A 45 6.28 14.62 11.93
CA VAL A 45 6.95 15.92 11.83
C VAL A 45 6.17 16.77 10.84
N VAL A 46 5.85 17.99 11.27
CA VAL A 46 5.07 18.95 10.49
C VAL A 46 5.98 20.08 10.04
N GLU A 47 5.73 20.60 8.84
CA GLU A 47 6.33 21.83 8.36
C GLU A 47 6.15 22.97 9.38
N GLY A 48 7.28 23.64 9.71
CA GLY A 48 7.34 24.73 10.67
C GLY A 48 7.68 24.33 12.12
N GLU A 49 7.83 23.04 12.41
CA GLU A 49 8.39 22.60 13.70
C GLU A 49 9.90 22.90 13.79
N THR A 50 10.39 23.17 15.00
CA THR A 50 11.81 23.47 15.22
C THR A 50 12.65 22.18 15.25
N LYS A 51 13.93 22.27 14.85
CA LYS A 51 14.86 21.13 14.90
C LYS A 51 14.98 20.56 16.32
N GLU A 52 14.92 21.43 17.33
CA GLU A 52 14.98 21.08 18.75
C GLU A 52 13.76 20.24 19.20
N GLU A 53 12.54 20.61 18.82
CA GLU A 53 11.32 19.86 19.14
C GLU A 53 11.33 18.47 18.48
N ILE A 54 11.74 18.41 17.22
CA ILE A 54 11.84 17.16 16.47
C ILE A 54 12.92 16.26 17.08
N GLN A 55 14.09 16.80 17.40
CA GLN A 55 15.18 16.08 18.04
C GLN A 55 14.76 15.52 19.41
N ALA A 56 14.04 16.30 20.22
CA ALA A 56 13.55 15.85 21.52
C ALA A 56 12.59 14.65 21.39
N ARG A 57 11.68 14.67 20.40
CA ARG A 57 10.78 13.54 20.11
C ARG A 57 11.54 12.31 19.63
N ILE A 58 12.50 12.46 18.72
CA ILE A 58 13.37 11.37 18.25
C ILE A 58 14.09 10.74 19.44
N GLN A 59 14.73 11.54 20.29
CA GLN A 59 15.45 11.07 21.47
C GLN A 59 14.53 10.32 22.45
N ALA A 60 13.33 10.85 22.73
CA ALA A 60 12.36 10.20 23.60
C ALA A 60 11.90 8.85 23.04
N ARG A 61 11.72 8.75 21.71
CA ARG A 61 11.28 7.51 21.06
C ARG A 61 12.37 6.44 21.04
N ILE A 62 13.62 6.81 20.73
CA ILE A 62 14.78 5.90 20.82
C ILE A 62 14.95 5.40 22.26
N GLN A 63 14.87 6.30 23.25
CA GLN A 63 14.97 5.93 24.66
C GLN A 63 13.87 4.94 25.09
N LYS A 64 12.63 5.13 24.60
CA LYS A 64 11.52 4.21 24.86
C LYS A 64 11.76 2.84 24.23
N ALA A 65 12.26 2.79 23.00
CA ALA A 65 12.61 1.53 22.32
C ALA A 65 13.70 0.76 23.06
N ILE A 66 14.73 1.47 23.57
CA ILE A 66 15.78 0.90 24.41
C ILE A 66 15.23 0.32 25.71
N ASN A 67 14.45 1.11 26.45
CA ASN A 67 13.90 0.68 27.73
C ASN A 67 12.91 -0.50 27.60
N SER A 68 12.30 -0.67 26.43
CA SER A 68 11.36 -1.76 26.16
C SER A 68 12.06 -3.08 25.82
N ASN A 69 13.26 -3.02 25.23
CA ASN A 69 14.00 -4.20 24.75
C ASN A 69 15.15 -4.62 25.65
N LEU A 70 15.71 -3.70 26.45
CA LEU A 70 16.86 -3.97 27.30
C LEU A 70 16.47 -3.81 28.78
N ALA A 71 16.75 -4.83 29.59
CA ALA A 71 16.51 -4.82 31.04
C ALA A 71 17.39 -3.80 31.81
N LYS A 72 18.24 -3.04 31.11
CA LYS A 72 19.17 -2.06 31.67
C LYS A 72 18.77 -0.66 31.25
N THR A 73 18.91 0.28 32.19
CA THR A 73 18.70 1.71 31.94
C THR A 73 19.86 2.28 31.13
N ILE A 74 19.82 2.10 29.82
CA ILE A 74 20.81 2.62 28.87
C ILE A 74 20.26 3.92 28.29
N ARG A 75 21.10 4.96 28.23
CA ARG A 75 20.74 6.24 27.61
C ARG A 75 21.55 6.41 26.32
N PRO A 76 20.94 6.33 25.13
CA PRO A 76 21.65 6.58 23.89
C PRO A 76 22.07 8.05 23.85
N VAL A 77 23.28 8.31 23.40
CA VAL A 77 23.84 9.66 23.34
C VAL A 77 23.81 10.15 21.89
N PHE A 78 23.04 11.22 21.64
CA PHE A 78 23.02 11.89 20.35
C PHE A 78 24.44 12.33 19.94
N GLY A 79 24.82 12.06 18.69
CA GLY A 79 26.15 12.28 18.13
C GLY A 79 27.15 11.13 18.37
N MET A 80 26.91 10.26 19.35
CA MET A 80 27.76 9.09 19.63
C MET A 80 27.11 7.79 19.18
N ASP A 81 25.85 7.56 19.55
CA ASP A 81 25.09 6.35 19.22
C ASP A 81 24.27 6.49 17.94
N TYR A 82 23.82 7.71 17.64
CA TYR A 82 23.06 8.02 16.44
C TYR A 82 23.24 9.48 16.05
N GLU A 83 23.01 9.77 14.78
CA GLU A 83 22.98 11.11 14.22
C GLU A 83 21.62 11.39 13.56
N ILE A 84 21.25 12.67 13.50
CA ILE A 84 20.07 13.15 12.77
C ILE A 84 20.60 14.02 11.62
N ILE A 85 20.33 13.56 10.41
CA ILE A 85 20.70 14.24 9.17
C ILE A 85 19.48 15.05 8.73
N TRP A 86 19.62 16.37 8.80
CA TRP A 86 18.59 17.32 8.39
C TRP A 86 18.68 17.58 6.89
N PRO A 87 17.54 17.64 6.17
CA PRO A 87 17.53 17.90 4.73
C PRO A 87 17.98 19.33 4.39
N SER A 88 17.74 20.28 5.30
CA SER A 88 17.87 21.72 5.08
C SER A 88 17.91 22.46 6.42
N ASP A 89 18.15 23.78 6.39
CA ASP A 89 17.99 24.63 7.58
C ASP A 89 16.53 24.99 7.88
N GLU A 90 15.73 25.18 6.83
CA GLU A 90 14.29 25.40 6.92
C GLU A 90 13.55 24.12 6.49
N LEU A 91 12.85 23.49 7.43
CA LEU A 91 12.20 22.19 7.21
C LEU A 91 10.89 22.35 6.42
N LEU A 92 10.90 21.94 5.16
CA LEU A 92 9.77 22.05 4.23
C LEU A 92 9.00 20.74 4.08
N ALA A 93 7.72 20.85 3.73
CA ALA A 93 6.87 19.71 3.45
C ALA A 93 7.43 18.80 2.35
N GLY A 94 7.42 17.48 2.58
CA GLY A 94 7.90 16.47 1.66
C GLY A 94 9.38 16.13 1.80
N GLU A 95 10.16 16.96 2.50
CA GLU A 95 11.56 16.66 2.82
C GLU A 95 11.66 15.49 3.81
N ILE A 96 12.85 14.87 3.86
CA ILE A 96 13.10 13.65 4.64
C ILE A 96 14.21 13.93 5.65
N ILE A 97 13.90 13.70 6.93
CA ILE A 97 14.88 13.67 8.02
C ILE A 97 15.35 12.24 8.17
N THR A 98 16.67 12.02 8.14
CA THR A 98 17.24 10.67 8.32
C THR A 98 17.83 10.54 9.72
N VAL A 99 17.42 9.52 10.46
CA VAL A 99 18.00 9.17 11.76
C VAL A 99 18.77 7.89 11.61
N LYS A 100 20.08 7.94 11.84
CA LYS A 100 21.01 6.86 11.51
C LYS A 100 21.82 6.45 12.73
N ALA A 101 21.93 5.14 12.97
CA ALA A 101 22.83 4.63 14.00
C ALA A 101 24.28 4.82 13.56
N ASN A 102 25.12 5.29 14.48
CA ASN A 102 26.55 5.40 14.22
C ASN A 102 27.19 4.00 14.14
N ALA A 103 28.19 3.84 13.28
CA ALA A 103 28.90 2.57 13.12
C ALA A 103 29.55 2.07 14.43
N THR A 104 29.84 2.99 15.34
CA THR A 104 30.42 2.71 16.66
C THR A 104 29.39 2.48 17.76
N SER A 105 28.08 2.57 17.47
CA SER A 105 27.07 2.35 18.51
C SER A 105 27.04 0.89 18.95
N GLU A 106 27.13 0.69 20.27
CA GLU A 106 26.97 -0.62 20.90
C GLU A 106 25.50 -1.02 21.05
N TRP A 107 24.57 -0.08 20.84
CA TRP A 107 23.16 -0.23 21.20
C TRP A 107 22.20 -0.16 20.01
N LEU A 108 22.57 0.59 18.96
CA LEU A 108 21.71 0.89 17.83
C LEU A 108 22.32 0.38 16.52
N ARG A 109 21.47 -0.01 15.58
CA ARG A 109 21.84 -0.32 14.19
C ARG A 109 20.78 0.21 13.22
N ASP A 110 21.12 0.19 11.93
CA ASP A 110 20.26 0.63 10.84
C ASP A 110 19.93 2.14 10.87
N TYR A 111 18.90 2.55 10.14
CA TYR A 111 18.43 3.94 10.07
C TYR A 111 16.92 3.94 9.80
N PHE A 112 16.27 5.07 10.05
CA PHE A 112 14.90 5.31 9.58
C PHE A 112 14.76 6.73 9.02
N GLU A 113 13.72 6.93 8.23
CA GLU A 113 13.41 8.17 7.54
C GLU A 113 12.08 8.72 8.03
N ILE A 114 12.04 10.02 8.30
CA ILE A 114 10.84 10.74 8.71
C ILE A 114 10.50 11.75 7.61
N ARG A 115 9.33 11.60 7.00
CA ARG A 115 8.85 12.55 6.00
C ARG A 115 8.14 13.72 6.67
N ILE A 116 8.57 14.94 6.38
CA ILE A 116 7.93 16.16 6.87
C ILE A 116 6.58 16.31 6.16
N GLN A 117 5.50 16.39 6.93
CA GLN A 117 4.15 16.56 6.41
C GLN A 117 3.85 18.03 6.17
N ALA A 118 3.15 18.34 5.07
CA ALA A 118 2.64 19.69 4.85
C ALA A 118 1.72 20.08 6.00
N LYS A 119 1.84 21.33 6.47
CA LYS A 119 0.99 21.85 7.56
C LYS A 119 -0.50 21.71 7.26
N THR A 120 -0.88 21.68 5.98
CA THR A 120 -2.25 21.54 5.48
C THR A 120 -2.76 20.09 5.41
N LEU A 121 -1.90 19.06 5.44
CA LEU A 121 -2.31 17.65 5.34
C LEU A 121 -2.72 17.02 6.69
N ILE A 122 -2.63 17.76 7.79
CA ILE A 122 -3.13 17.32 9.10
C ILE A 122 -4.53 17.89 9.29
N HIS A 123 -5.50 17.40 8.52
CA HIS A 123 -6.89 17.82 8.69
C HIS A 123 -7.54 17.31 9.98
N ASP A 124 -6.79 16.62 10.85
CA ASP A 124 -7.31 16.28 12.16
C ASP A 124 -6.22 16.28 13.24
N GLN A 125 -5.78 17.48 13.65
CA GLN A 125 -4.92 17.69 14.83
C GLN A 125 -5.66 17.46 16.17
N ARG A 126 -6.89 16.95 16.14
CA ARG A 126 -7.67 16.68 17.34
C ARG A 126 -7.18 15.41 18.01
N ILE A 127 -7.13 15.46 19.33
CA ILE A 127 -6.74 14.33 20.17
C ILE A 127 -7.91 13.37 20.30
N SER A 128 -7.67 12.11 19.96
CA SER A 128 -8.65 11.05 20.22
C SER A 128 -8.89 10.89 21.72
N LEU A 129 -10.16 10.87 22.12
CA LEU A 129 -10.57 10.53 23.49
C LEU A 129 -10.48 9.03 23.79
N LEU A 130 -10.14 8.20 22.79
CA LEU A 130 -10.00 6.75 22.98
C LEU A 130 -8.90 6.45 24.02
N GLY A 131 -9.22 5.52 24.92
CA GLY A 131 -8.29 5.06 25.97
C GLY A 131 -8.24 5.93 27.23
N ILE A 132 -9.03 7.00 27.32
CA ILE A 132 -9.24 7.71 28.60
C ILE A 132 -9.93 6.77 29.59
N ARG A 133 -9.42 6.73 30.82
CA ARG A 133 -10.02 6.01 31.94
C ARG A 133 -10.32 7.01 33.05
N VAL A 134 -11.60 7.12 33.41
CA VAL A 134 -12.02 7.84 34.61
C VAL A 134 -12.21 6.81 35.70
N THR A 135 -11.32 6.79 36.68
CA THR A 135 -11.45 5.94 37.86
C THR A 135 -12.31 6.63 38.92
N ASP A 136 -12.83 5.85 39.86
CA ASP A 136 -13.41 6.35 41.11
C ASP A 136 -14.72 7.14 40.99
N ILE A 137 -15.51 6.85 39.95
CA ILE A 137 -16.93 7.21 39.93
C ILE A 137 -17.71 6.12 40.68
N ILE A 138 -18.33 6.49 41.78
CA ILE A 138 -19.06 5.57 42.68
C ILE A 138 -20.52 5.99 42.84
N GLU A 139 -21.35 5.03 43.25
CA GLU A 139 -22.76 5.29 43.57
C GLU A 139 -22.90 6.33 44.69
N GLY A 140 -23.61 7.42 44.39
CA GLY A 140 -23.81 8.56 45.27
C GLY A 140 -22.97 9.81 44.95
N ASP A 141 -22.04 9.73 44.00
CA ASP A 141 -21.35 10.91 43.47
C ASP A 141 -22.37 11.89 42.86
N GLU A 142 -22.21 13.18 43.15
CA GLU A 142 -23.04 14.21 42.55
C GLU A 142 -22.59 14.52 41.12
N ARG A 143 -23.52 15.02 40.30
CA ARG A 143 -23.31 15.32 38.89
C ARG A 143 -22.05 16.16 38.66
N GLU A 144 -21.86 17.20 39.45
CA GLU A 144 -20.72 18.12 39.40
C GLU A 144 -19.40 17.39 39.67
N GLU A 145 -19.39 16.46 40.62
CA GLU A 145 -18.18 15.69 40.97
C GLU A 145 -17.77 14.76 39.83
N ILE A 146 -18.75 14.11 39.18
CA ILE A 146 -18.51 13.26 38.01
C ILE A 146 -17.96 14.08 36.85
N LEU A 147 -18.53 15.26 36.58
CA LEU A 147 -18.04 16.16 35.54
C LEU A 147 -16.61 16.64 35.83
N GLU A 148 -16.27 16.93 37.08
CA GLU A 148 -14.90 17.30 37.47
C GLU A 148 -13.90 16.15 37.22
N LYS A 149 -14.29 14.91 37.56
CA LYS A 149 -13.47 13.71 37.30
C LYS A 149 -13.25 13.49 35.79
N ILE A 150 -14.29 13.66 34.98
CA ILE A 150 -14.21 13.58 33.50
C ILE A 150 -13.28 14.66 32.96
N GLN A 151 -13.49 15.90 33.36
CA GLN A 151 -12.69 17.05 32.92
C GLN A 151 -11.20 16.84 33.24
N LYS A 152 -10.90 16.38 34.46
CA LYS A 152 -9.53 16.11 34.89
C LYS A 152 -8.86 14.99 34.07
N ALA A 153 -9.61 13.96 33.69
CA ALA A 153 -9.07 12.87 32.87
C ALA A 153 -8.76 13.34 31.44
N ILE A 154 -9.62 14.17 30.85
CA ILE A 154 -9.40 14.77 29.53
C ILE A 154 -8.20 15.73 29.57
N ASP A 155 -8.12 16.60 30.59
CA ASP A 155 -7.00 17.55 30.76
C ASP A 155 -5.66 16.81 30.89
N ASN A 156 -5.61 15.71 31.65
CA ASN A 156 -4.42 14.87 31.76
C ASN A 156 -4.01 14.28 30.40
N LYS A 157 -4.98 13.86 29.58
CA LYS A 157 -4.72 13.30 28.26
C LYS A 157 -4.18 14.33 27.29
N LEU A 158 -4.74 15.55 27.31
CA LEU A 158 -4.25 16.67 26.52
C LEU A 158 -2.82 17.04 26.90
N LYS A 159 -2.53 17.11 28.20
CA LYS A 159 -1.18 17.40 28.72
C LYS A 159 -0.16 16.33 28.34
N GLU A 160 -0.54 15.05 28.37
CA GLU A 160 0.31 13.93 27.96
C GLU A 160 0.74 14.05 26.49
N ILE A 161 -0.18 14.44 25.60
CA ILE A 161 0.06 14.42 24.14
C ILE A 161 0.64 15.74 23.63
N LYS A 162 0.11 16.89 24.06
CA LYS A 162 0.54 18.21 23.56
C LYS A 162 1.60 18.89 24.42
N GLY A 163 1.85 18.40 25.64
CA GLY A 163 2.84 18.98 26.55
C GLY A 163 2.52 20.40 27.03
N ASN A 164 1.36 20.97 26.68
CA ASN A 164 0.92 22.30 27.06
C ASN A 164 -0.37 22.23 27.91
N ASP A 165 -0.70 23.34 28.58
CA ASP A 165 -1.90 23.44 29.45
C ASP A 165 -3.19 23.74 28.66
N GLN A 166 -3.31 23.28 27.41
CA GLN A 166 -4.59 23.36 26.69
C GLN A 166 -5.65 22.51 27.41
N LYS A 167 -6.85 23.06 27.56
CA LYS A 167 -8.00 22.40 28.20
C LYS A 167 -9.17 22.32 27.23
N ALA A 168 -9.78 21.15 27.11
CA ALA A 168 -11.08 20.99 26.46
C ALA A 168 -12.18 21.46 27.41
N VAL A 169 -13.23 22.10 26.94
CA VAL A 169 -14.29 22.66 27.79
C VAL A 169 -15.59 21.88 27.61
N PHE A 170 -16.18 21.39 28.71
CA PHE A 170 -17.50 20.75 28.69
C PHE A 170 -18.56 21.64 28.04
N GLY A 171 -19.37 21.06 27.15
CA GLY A 171 -20.40 21.77 26.37
C GLY A 171 -19.88 22.49 25.12
N LYS A 172 -18.58 22.80 25.06
CA LYS A 172 -17.92 23.38 23.89
C LYS A 172 -17.20 22.32 23.05
N ASP A 173 -16.32 21.55 23.69
CA ASP A 173 -15.45 20.58 23.02
C ASP A 173 -15.98 19.14 23.12
N TYR A 174 -16.76 18.85 24.16
CA TYR A 174 -17.37 17.54 24.36
C TYR A 174 -18.71 17.66 25.07
N VAL A 175 -19.52 16.61 24.95
CA VAL A 175 -20.78 16.40 25.67
C VAL A 175 -20.70 15.12 26.49
N VAL A 176 -21.52 15.04 27.53
CA VAL A 176 -21.63 13.89 28.43
C VAL A 176 -23.08 13.47 28.44
N ASP A 177 -23.36 12.32 27.85
CA ASP A 177 -24.68 11.70 27.77
C ASP A 177 -24.83 10.64 28.87
N GLY A 178 -26.06 10.43 29.33
CA GLY A 178 -26.34 9.51 30.42
C GLY A 178 -25.81 10.03 31.75
N LEU A 179 -25.96 11.32 32.06
CA LEU A 179 -25.65 11.90 33.35
C LEU A 179 -26.93 12.51 33.95
N GLU A 180 -27.40 11.99 35.08
CA GLU A 180 -28.61 12.42 35.79
C GLU A 180 -28.22 13.32 36.97
N GLU A 181 -29.19 14.08 37.50
CA GLU A 181 -28.97 15.06 38.57
C GLU A 181 -28.51 14.40 39.88
N LYS A 182 -28.99 13.18 40.16
CA LYS A 182 -28.56 12.37 41.29
C LYS A 182 -28.60 10.90 40.91
N TRP A 183 -27.44 10.25 40.94
CA TRP A 183 -27.31 8.88 40.46
C TRP A 183 -27.57 7.86 41.57
N THR A 184 -28.65 7.10 41.41
CA THR A 184 -29.09 6.06 42.37
C THR A 184 -28.94 4.64 41.85
N GLU A 185 -28.58 4.45 40.58
CA GLU A 185 -28.44 3.12 39.97
C GLU A 185 -27.18 3.04 39.09
N PRO A 186 -26.60 1.83 38.93
CA PRO A 186 -25.45 1.64 38.06
C PRO A 186 -25.80 1.80 36.58
N GLY A 187 -25.24 2.83 35.96
CA GLY A 187 -25.42 3.14 34.55
C GLY A 187 -24.13 3.28 33.75
N ILE A 188 -24.31 3.74 32.52
CA ILE A 188 -23.26 4.00 31.53
C ILE A 188 -23.27 5.50 31.23
N ILE A 189 -22.12 6.14 31.36
CA ILE A 189 -21.92 7.54 30.96
C ILE A 189 -21.11 7.54 29.67
N LEU A 190 -21.63 8.18 28.63
CA LEU A 190 -20.97 8.32 27.33
C LEU A 190 -20.42 9.74 27.19
N VAL A 191 -19.11 9.87 26.98
CA VAL A 191 -18.44 11.14 26.75
C VAL A 191 -18.05 11.24 25.28
N ARG A 192 -18.61 12.19 24.54
CA ARG A 192 -18.36 12.35 23.09
C ARG A 192 -17.76 13.71 22.80
N ALA A 193 -16.70 13.73 22.00
CA ALA A 193 -16.24 14.98 21.40
C ALA A 193 -17.33 15.54 20.48
N LYS A 194 -17.45 16.87 20.45
CA LYS A 194 -18.33 17.54 19.51
C LYS A 194 -17.67 17.63 18.14
N ASP A 195 -18.45 17.56 17.07
CA ASP A 195 -17.93 17.63 15.70
C ASP A 195 -17.16 18.93 15.46
N GLU A 196 -17.62 20.02 16.07
CA GLU A 196 -16.99 21.34 16.01
C GLU A 196 -15.75 21.52 16.92
N SER A 197 -15.38 20.53 17.74
CA SER A 197 -14.19 20.66 18.59
C SER A 197 -12.93 20.72 17.73
N GLU A 198 -12.08 21.70 17.97
CA GLU A 198 -10.74 21.79 17.35
C GLU A 198 -9.67 21.04 18.15
N LEU A 199 -10.02 20.55 19.34
CA LEU A 199 -9.05 19.98 20.29
C LEU A 199 -9.12 18.46 20.38
N ILE A 200 -10.33 17.90 20.34
CA ILE A 200 -10.57 16.48 20.64
C ILE A 200 -11.54 15.85 19.64
N LYS A 201 -11.47 14.53 19.52
CA LYS A 201 -12.35 13.70 18.67
C LYS A 201 -12.67 12.37 19.34
N ASP A 202 -13.58 11.61 18.74
CA ASP A 202 -14.04 10.31 19.21
C ASP A 202 -14.82 10.38 20.54
N SER A 203 -15.02 9.23 21.19
CA SER A 203 -15.76 9.12 22.44
C SER A 203 -15.16 8.07 23.37
N PHE A 204 -15.55 8.11 24.64
CA PHE A 204 -15.26 7.03 25.59
C PHE A 204 -16.43 6.84 26.56
N VAL A 205 -16.49 5.65 27.14
CA VAL A 205 -17.56 5.25 28.03
C VAL A 205 -17.03 4.98 29.43
N ILE A 206 -17.78 5.42 30.42
CA ILE A 206 -17.53 5.19 31.83
C ILE A 206 -18.64 4.26 32.35
N ARG A 207 -18.23 3.15 32.94
CA ARG A 207 -19.14 2.22 33.63
C ARG A 207 -18.99 2.43 35.13
N MET A 208 -20.08 2.78 35.81
CA MET A 208 -20.04 2.88 37.27
C MET A 208 -19.91 1.49 37.91
N LYS A 209 -19.23 1.44 39.06
CA LYS A 209 -19.17 0.26 39.90
C LYS A 209 -20.28 0.31 40.95
N ASP A 210 -21.06 -0.76 41.05
CA ASP A 210 -21.97 -0.97 42.17
C ASP A 210 -21.23 -1.00 43.50
N LYS A 211 -21.91 -0.53 44.55
CA LYS A 211 -21.47 -0.64 45.94
C LYS A 211 -21.40 -2.08 46.45
N ALA A 212 -22.07 -3.01 45.76
CA ALA A 212 -22.02 -4.45 46.01
C ALA A 212 -21.57 -5.19 44.74
N PRO A 213 -20.75 -6.26 44.84
CA PRO A 213 -20.34 -7.02 43.67
C PRO A 213 -21.56 -7.66 43.01
N ILE A 214 -22.03 -7.08 41.90
CA ILE A 214 -22.94 -7.78 41.00
C ILE A 214 -22.20 -9.03 40.52
N GLN A 215 -22.84 -10.21 40.62
CA GLN A 215 -22.46 -11.35 39.80
C GLN A 215 -22.70 -10.99 38.33
N ILE A 216 -21.65 -10.54 37.65
CA ILE A 216 -21.71 -10.29 36.22
C ILE A 216 -21.66 -11.66 35.54
N ILE A 217 -22.80 -12.08 34.99
CA ILE A 217 -22.87 -13.26 34.14
C ILE A 217 -22.19 -12.88 32.82
N LYS A 218 -20.99 -13.44 32.59
CA LYS A 218 -20.31 -13.33 31.30
C LYS A 218 -21.00 -14.22 30.28
N ILE A 219 -21.24 -13.69 29.09
CA ILE A 219 -21.97 -14.38 28.03
C ILE A 219 -20.97 -14.74 26.91
N SER A 220 -20.96 -16.00 26.48
CA SER A 220 -20.15 -16.38 25.32
C SER A 220 -20.83 -15.89 24.04
N ILE A 221 -20.06 -15.26 23.16
CA ILE A 221 -20.52 -14.82 21.84
C ILE A 221 -20.16 -15.81 20.72
N SER A 222 -19.60 -16.98 21.08
CA SER A 222 -19.17 -18.00 20.11
C SER A 222 -20.33 -18.63 19.33
N ASP A 223 -21.57 -18.49 19.81
CA ASP A 223 -22.78 -19.02 19.17
C ASP A 223 -23.43 -18.04 18.17
N ILE A 224 -22.84 -16.86 17.93
CA ILE A 224 -23.32 -15.90 16.92
C ILE A 224 -22.89 -16.39 15.53
N ASN A 225 -23.82 -17.06 14.85
CA ASN A 225 -23.56 -17.75 13.58
C ASN A 225 -24.35 -17.16 12.39
N ASP A 226 -25.18 -16.16 12.65
CA ASP A 226 -26.24 -15.67 11.77
C ASP A 226 -25.91 -14.33 11.09
N ILE A 227 -24.70 -13.82 11.27
CA ILE A 227 -24.26 -12.61 10.58
C ILE A 227 -23.72 -12.99 9.21
N GLU A 228 -24.37 -12.49 8.15
CA GLU A 228 -23.84 -12.55 6.80
C GLU A 228 -23.05 -11.27 6.49
N ALA A 229 -21.73 -11.41 6.32
CA ALA A 229 -20.90 -10.38 5.74
C ALA A 229 -20.77 -10.61 4.23
N VAL A 230 -20.89 -9.53 3.48
CA VAL A 230 -20.96 -9.56 2.03
C VAL A 230 -19.95 -8.58 1.45
N VAL A 231 -19.24 -8.92 0.37
CA VAL A 231 -18.18 -8.07 -0.22
C VAL A 231 -18.64 -6.64 -0.56
N ASP A 232 -19.92 -6.44 -0.84
CA ASP A 232 -20.46 -5.13 -1.23
C ASP A 232 -20.98 -4.30 -0.04
N TYR A 233 -20.94 -4.82 1.20
CA TYR A 233 -21.37 -4.07 2.38
C TYR A 233 -20.25 -3.15 2.88
N GLU A 234 -20.63 -1.93 3.29
CA GLU A 234 -19.74 -0.99 3.96
C GLU A 234 -19.39 -1.48 5.37
N ARG A 235 -18.24 -1.05 5.92
CA ARG A 235 -17.79 -1.45 7.27
C ARG A 235 -18.80 -1.07 8.33
N GLU A 236 -19.37 0.14 8.23
CA GLU A 236 -20.40 0.59 9.17
C GLU A 236 -21.61 -0.36 9.17
N GLU A 237 -22.08 -0.80 8.00
CA GLU A 237 -23.24 -1.69 7.89
C GLU A 237 -22.97 -3.07 8.54
N ILE A 238 -21.78 -3.64 8.30
CA ILE A 238 -21.39 -4.92 8.92
C ILE A 238 -21.22 -4.74 10.44
N ALA A 239 -20.60 -3.64 10.88
CA ALA A 239 -20.41 -3.34 12.31
C ALA A 239 -21.75 -3.18 13.04
N GLU A 240 -22.75 -2.53 12.44
CA GLU A 240 -24.11 -2.42 12.98
C GLU A 240 -24.79 -3.79 13.12
N LYS A 241 -24.63 -4.68 12.12
CA LYS A 241 -25.16 -6.06 12.18
C LYS A 241 -24.49 -6.86 13.31
N ILE A 242 -23.18 -6.72 13.48
CA ILE A 242 -22.43 -7.34 14.59
C ILE A 242 -22.94 -6.83 15.93
N GLN A 243 -23.04 -5.51 16.09
CA GLN A 243 -23.52 -4.87 17.31
C GLN A 243 -24.91 -5.39 17.69
N LYS A 244 -25.85 -5.37 16.74
CA LYS A 244 -27.22 -5.86 16.94
C LYS A 244 -27.29 -7.33 17.34
N ALA A 245 -26.46 -8.19 16.75
CA ALA A 245 -26.41 -9.61 17.10
C ALA A 245 -25.88 -9.83 18.52
N ILE A 246 -24.85 -9.09 18.93
CA ILE A 246 -24.31 -9.13 20.29
C ILE A 246 -25.36 -8.63 21.29
N ASP A 247 -26.02 -7.51 21.01
CA ASP A 247 -27.05 -6.95 21.90
C ASP A 247 -28.25 -7.89 22.07
N ASN A 248 -28.67 -8.56 20.99
CA ASN A 248 -29.69 -9.60 21.06
C ASN A 248 -29.26 -10.75 21.98
N LYS A 249 -28.00 -11.22 21.87
CA LYS A 249 -27.47 -12.26 22.76
C LYS A 249 -27.39 -11.82 24.22
N LEU A 250 -27.05 -10.56 24.47
CA LEU A 250 -27.06 -10.00 25.81
C LEU A 250 -28.47 -9.93 26.40
N ALA A 251 -29.45 -9.49 25.60
CA ALA A 251 -30.85 -9.42 26.00
C ALA A 251 -31.45 -10.81 26.29
N GLU A 252 -31.10 -11.84 25.51
CA GLU A 252 -31.52 -13.23 25.75
C GLU A 252 -31.02 -13.77 27.10
N ALA A 253 -29.77 -13.47 27.44
CA ALA A 253 -29.14 -13.97 28.65
C ALA A 253 -29.51 -13.17 29.92
N ASN A 254 -29.88 -11.89 29.78
CA ASN A 254 -30.28 -11.06 30.91
C ASN A 254 -31.35 -10.01 30.52
N PRO A 255 -32.62 -10.42 30.40
CA PRO A 255 -33.71 -9.56 29.92
C PRO A 255 -33.95 -8.31 30.77
N ASP A 256 -33.67 -8.39 32.07
CA ASP A 256 -33.96 -7.33 33.04
C ASP A 256 -32.81 -6.30 33.15
N ARG A 257 -31.68 -6.53 32.46
CA ARG A 257 -30.46 -5.71 32.55
C ARG A 257 -29.79 -5.53 31.21
N VAL A 258 -30.54 -5.12 30.19
CA VAL A 258 -30.02 -4.83 28.85
C VAL A 258 -28.99 -3.70 28.95
N LYS A 259 -27.72 -4.07 29.06
CA LYS A 259 -26.58 -3.17 28.81
C LYS A 259 -26.15 -3.42 27.39
N GLU A 260 -26.15 -2.38 26.57
CA GLU A 260 -25.60 -2.45 25.21
C GLU A 260 -24.10 -2.76 25.30
N ALA A 261 -23.64 -3.73 24.50
CA ALA A 261 -22.21 -3.96 24.34
C ALA A 261 -21.59 -2.75 23.63
N VAL A 262 -20.39 -2.34 24.00
CA VAL A 262 -19.73 -1.21 23.36
C VAL A 262 -18.51 -1.69 22.58
N LEU A 263 -18.50 -1.44 21.27
CA LEU A 263 -17.34 -1.67 20.41
C LEU A 263 -16.10 -0.93 20.93
N GLY A 264 -14.97 -1.63 21.01
CA GLY A 264 -13.70 -1.16 21.58
C GLY A 264 -13.57 -1.34 23.09
N ILE A 265 -14.66 -1.68 23.80
CA ILE A 265 -14.66 -1.90 25.25
C ILE A 265 -15.01 -3.34 25.58
N ASP A 266 -16.16 -3.82 25.10
CA ASP A 266 -16.64 -5.17 25.35
C ASP A 266 -16.17 -6.15 24.26
N TYR A 267 -16.05 -5.69 23.01
CA TYR A 267 -15.48 -6.45 21.91
C TYR A 267 -14.66 -5.58 20.96
N THR A 268 -13.91 -6.22 20.09
CA THR A 268 -13.16 -5.62 18.98
C THR A 268 -13.50 -6.36 17.70
N ILE A 269 -13.45 -5.65 16.57
CA ILE A 269 -13.61 -6.24 15.23
C ILE A 269 -12.25 -6.14 14.53
N GLU A 270 -11.66 -7.28 14.24
CA GLU A 270 -10.47 -7.39 13.41
C GLU A 270 -10.89 -7.60 11.96
N TRP A 271 -10.68 -6.56 11.16
CA TRP A 271 -10.95 -6.58 9.74
C TRP A 271 -9.79 -7.25 8.98
N PRO A 272 -10.07 -8.02 7.92
CA PRO A 272 -9.00 -8.52 7.05
C PRO A 272 -8.26 -7.36 6.37
N ASN A 273 -6.97 -7.56 6.08
CA ASN A 273 -6.14 -6.55 5.40
C ASN A 273 -6.65 -6.17 4.00
N ASP A 274 -7.50 -7.02 3.41
CA ASP A 274 -8.19 -6.78 2.14
C ASP A 274 -9.64 -7.24 2.26
N GLU A 275 -10.55 -6.28 2.41
CA GLU A 275 -11.98 -6.51 2.67
C GLU A 275 -12.74 -6.90 1.41
N SER A 276 -12.12 -6.74 0.25
CA SER A 276 -12.73 -7.05 -1.06
C SER A 276 -12.61 -8.53 -1.45
N VAL A 277 -11.93 -9.34 -0.63
CA VAL A 277 -11.64 -10.74 -0.96
C VAL A 277 -12.69 -11.65 -0.32
N VAL A 278 -13.58 -12.18 -1.17
CA VAL A 278 -14.47 -13.30 -0.84
C VAL A 278 -13.69 -14.42 -0.14
N GLY A 279 -14.21 -14.91 0.98
CA GLY A 279 -13.62 -15.99 1.75
C GLY A 279 -12.69 -15.55 2.87
N ASN A 280 -12.37 -14.26 2.98
CA ASN A 280 -11.72 -13.71 4.16
C ASN A 280 -12.65 -13.75 5.38
N ASN A 281 -12.05 -13.78 6.57
CA ASN A 281 -12.78 -13.80 7.83
C ASN A 281 -12.66 -12.43 8.52
N ILE A 282 -13.80 -11.92 8.99
CA ILE A 282 -13.85 -10.86 10.01
C ILE A 282 -13.85 -11.55 11.35
N ILE A 283 -12.95 -11.17 12.26
CA ILE A 283 -12.85 -11.80 13.58
C ILE A 283 -13.41 -10.84 14.62
N VAL A 284 -14.43 -11.27 15.33
CA VAL A 284 -15.02 -10.51 16.44
C VAL A 284 -14.56 -11.13 17.74
N LYS A 285 -13.80 -10.40 18.56
CA LYS A 285 -13.23 -10.91 19.81
C LYS A 285 -13.72 -10.12 21.00
N ALA A 286 -14.05 -10.80 22.09
CA ALA A 286 -14.20 -10.15 23.38
C ALA A 286 -12.91 -9.40 23.72
N SER A 287 -13.07 -8.16 24.14
CA SER A 287 -11.97 -7.31 24.60
C SER A 287 -11.45 -7.82 25.95
N ASP A 288 -10.17 -7.60 26.22
CA ASP A 288 -9.55 -7.90 27.52
C ASP A 288 -10.21 -7.13 28.68
N LYS A 289 -10.88 -6.02 28.37
CA LYS A 289 -11.63 -5.18 29.31
C LYS A 289 -13.09 -5.60 29.45
N SER A 290 -13.55 -6.57 28.67
CA SER A 290 -14.95 -6.97 28.64
C SER A 290 -15.36 -7.61 29.96
N MET A 291 -16.43 -7.08 30.55
CA MET A 291 -17.11 -7.74 31.66
C MET A 291 -18.39 -8.44 31.21
N LEU A 292 -18.93 -8.11 30.03
CA LEU A 292 -20.19 -8.65 29.53
C LEU A 292 -20.02 -9.91 28.70
N ILE A 293 -18.97 -9.97 27.87
CA ILE A 293 -18.80 -11.03 26.88
C ILE A 293 -17.45 -11.72 27.01
N ILE A 294 -17.41 -12.98 26.57
CA ILE A 294 -16.22 -13.82 26.48
C ILE A 294 -16.15 -14.49 25.11
N ASP A 295 -14.95 -14.99 24.78
CA ASP A 295 -14.63 -15.70 23.54
C ASP A 295 -14.65 -14.81 22.29
N TRP A 296 -14.80 -15.43 21.14
CA TRP A 296 -14.71 -14.80 19.83
C TRP A 296 -15.50 -15.64 18.81
N PHE A 297 -15.82 -15.04 17.67
CA PHE A 297 -16.38 -15.74 16.53
C PHE A 297 -15.86 -15.17 15.20
N GLU A 298 -16.01 -15.94 14.12
CA GLU A 298 -15.62 -15.55 12.77
C GLU A 298 -16.83 -15.33 11.88
N ILE A 299 -16.79 -14.28 11.07
CA ILE A 299 -17.76 -14.04 10.01
C ILE A 299 -17.04 -14.19 8.69
N LYS A 300 -17.45 -15.18 7.89
CA LYS A 300 -16.88 -15.41 6.57
C LYS A 300 -17.53 -14.47 5.56
N ILE A 301 -16.72 -13.67 4.87
CA ILE A 301 -17.20 -12.77 3.82
C ILE A 301 -17.65 -13.61 2.62
N LYS A 302 -18.96 -13.59 2.36
CA LYS A 302 -19.59 -14.24 1.21
C LYS A 302 -19.61 -13.28 0.01
N PRO A 303 -19.65 -13.80 -1.24
CA PRO A 303 -20.01 -12.96 -2.38
C PRO A 303 -21.44 -12.45 -2.22
N SER A 304 -21.75 -11.27 -2.77
CA SER A 304 -23.08 -10.65 -2.62
C SER A 304 -24.24 -11.42 -3.17
N HIS A 305 -23.96 -12.33 -4.08
CA HIS A 305 -24.91 -13.29 -4.58
C HIS A 305 -24.16 -14.62 -4.80
N GLU A 306 -24.87 -15.75 -4.67
CA GLU A 306 -24.45 -16.96 -5.38
C GLU A 306 -24.23 -16.52 -6.83
N ILE A 307 -22.97 -16.56 -7.28
CA ILE A 307 -22.63 -16.33 -8.66
C ILE A 307 -23.49 -17.33 -9.41
N ILE A 308 -24.53 -16.84 -10.10
CA ILE A 308 -25.22 -17.66 -11.08
C ILE A 308 -24.11 -18.07 -12.02
N ASP A 309 -23.76 -19.36 -11.96
CA ASP A 309 -22.66 -20.03 -12.63
C ASP A 309 -22.91 -20.07 -14.16
N GLY A 310 -23.23 -18.91 -14.74
CA GLY A 310 -22.95 -18.65 -16.14
C GLY A 310 -21.44 -18.57 -16.25
N ASN A 311 -20.86 -19.36 -17.14
CA ASN A 311 -19.45 -19.31 -17.53
C ASN A 311 -19.05 -17.87 -17.91
N PHE A 312 -18.74 -17.04 -16.92
CA PHE A 312 -18.15 -15.74 -17.14
C PHE A 312 -16.66 -15.98 -17.25
N ASP A 313 -16.14 -15.65 -18.42
CA ASP A 313 -14.72 -15.71 -18.72
C ASP A 313 -14.03 -14.57 -17.94
N LYS A 314 -13.85 -14.78 -16.63
CA LYS A 314 -13.43 -13.78 -15.66
C LYS A 314 -12.08 -13.20 -16.05
N LYS A 315 -12.05 -11.89 -16.34
CA LYS A 315 -10.81 -11.19 -16.71
C LYS A 315 -10.28 -10.43 -15.51
N THR A 316 -8.95 -10.40 -15.35
CA THR A 316 -8.30 -9.69 -14.23
C THR A 316 -7.68 -8.41 -14.74
N ALA A 317 -8.13 -7.27 -14.20
CA ALA A 317 -7.53 -5.96 -14.43
C ALA A 317 -6.75 -5.53 -13.18
N VAL A 318 -5.80 -4.61 -13.36
CA VAL A 318 -5.00 -4.05 -12.26
C VAL A 318 -5.51 -2.65 -11.95
N PRO A 319 -5.51 -2.16 -10.69
CA PRO A 319 -5.89 -0.77 -10.42
C PRO A 319 -5.09 0.22 -11.28
N ASN A 320 -5.79 1.15 -11.94
CA ASN A 320 -5.25 2.07 -12.96
C ASN A 320 -4.66 1.41 -14.22
N GLY A 321 -4.74 0.10 -14.33
CA GLY A 321 -4.30 -0.68 -15.49
C GLY A 321 -5.37 -0.75 -16.57
N VAL A 322 -4.92 -1.06 -17.79
CA VAL A 322 -5.79 -1.36 -18.92
C VAL A 322 -5.95 -2.88 -19.04
N ASN A 323 -7.10 -3.34 -19.50
CA ASN A 323 -7.31 -4.73 -19.82
C ASN A 323 -8.15 -4.87 -21.09
N TYR A 324 -8.05 -6.04 -21.72
CA TYR A 324 -8.75 -6.34 -22.95
C TYR A 324 -9.49 -7.66 -22.82
N PHE A 325 -10.69 -7.71 -23.39
CA PHE A 325 -11.41 -8.96 -23.54
C PHE A 325 -12.11 -9.04 -24.87
N PHE A 326 -12.28 -10.27 -25.34
CA PHE A 326 -12.84 -10.57 -26.64
C PHE A 326 -14.21 -11.21 -26.48
N PHE A 327 -15.08 -10.92 -27.44
CA PHE A 327 -16.36 -11.59 -27.57
C PHE A 327 -16.65 -11.85 -29.05
N ASP A 328 -17.55 -12.79 -29.33
CA ASP A 328 -17.95 -13.15 -30.69
C ASP A 328 -18.73 -12.01 -31.35
N GLU A 329 -18.31 -11.56 -32.54
CA GLU A 329 -18.94 -10.46 -33.27
C GLU A 329 -20.43 -10.69 -33.55
N SER A 330 -20.86 -11.95 -33.62
CA SER A 330 -22.28 -12.29 -33.81
C SER A 330 -23.19 -11.75 -32.71
N LEU A 331 -22.65 -11.44 -31.52
CA LEU A 331 -23.40 -10.81 -30.42
C LEU A 331 -23.87 -9.38 -30.77
N ILE A 332 -23.19 -8.71 -31.70
CA ILE A 332 -23.48 -7.31 -32.06
C ILE A 332 -23.88 -7.11 -33.53
N LYS A 333 -23.93 -8.18 -34.33
CA LYS A 333 -24.18 -8.09 -35.78
C LYS A 333 -25.51 -7.40 -36.16
N ASP A 334 -26.50 -7.44 -35.27
CA ASP A 334 -27.84 -6.88 -35.49
C ASP A 334 -27.98 -5.44 -34.96
N TYR A 335 -26.86 -4.82 -34.55
CA TYR A 335 -26.79 -3.48 -33.97
C TYR A 335 -25.92 -2.56 -34.84
N ASP A 336 -26.34 -1.29 -35.00
CA ASP A 336 -25.60 -0.29 -35.78
C ASP A 336 -24.60 0.50 -34.93
N GLU A 337 -24.97 0.79 -33.69
CA GLU A 337 -24.16 1.49 -32.70
C GLU A 337 -24.09 0.63 -31.45
N VAL A 338 -22.88 0.35 -30.95
CA VAL A 338 -22.67 -0.43 -29.72
C VAL A 338 -21.73 0.34 -28.81
N GLU A 339 -22.14 0.48 -27.56
CA GLU A 339 -21.35 1.04 -26.48
C GLU A 339 -21.14 0.01 -25.37
N VAL A 340 -20.09 0.24 -24.60
CA VAL A 340 -19.71 -0.56 -23.44
C VAL A 340 -20.05 0.27 -22.22
N VAL A 341 -20.87 -0.26 -21.31
CA VAL A 341 -21.30 0.44 -20.11
C VAL A 341 -21.03 -0.38 -18.86
N GLU A 342 -20.57 0.30 -17.81
CA GLU A 342 -20.46 -0.31 -16.48
C GLU A 342 -21.86 -0.41 -15.86
N VAL A 343 -22.14 -1.57 -15.27
CA VAL A 343 -23.42 -1.88 -14.64
C VAL A 343 -23.21 -2.39 -13.21
N ASP A 344 -24.25 -2.31 -12.39
CA ASP A 344 -24.26 -2.92 -11.07
C ASP A 344 -24.41 -4.46 -11.18
N HIS A 345 -24.40 -5.14 -10.03
CA HIS A 345 -24.58 -6.60 -9.97
C HIS A 345 -25.94 -7.08 -10.50
N ASN A 346 -26.95 -6.20 -10.55
CA ASN A 346 -28.27 -6.48 -11.14
C ASN A 346 -28.30 -6.17 -12.65
N GLY A 347 -27.20 -5.68 -13.20
CA GLY A 347 -27.07 -5.30 -14.60
C GLY A 347 -27.77 -4.00 -14.97
N GLN A 348 -28.03 -3.10 -14.00
CA GLN A 348 -28.48 -1.73 -14.22
C GLN A 348 -27.30 -0.79 -14.46
N GLU A 349 -27.46 0.20 -15.33
CA GLU A 349 -26.39 1.15 -15.67
C GLU A 349 -25.97 2.01 -14.47
N ILE A 350 -24.68 2.01 -14.14
CA ILE A 350 -24.12 2.91 -13.12
C ILE A 350 -23.87 4.27 -13.77
N LYS A 351 -24.72 5.24 -13.47
CA LYS A 351 -24.62 6.60 -14.02
C LYS A 351 -23.73 7.53 -13.20
N ASP A 352 -23.67 7.31 -11.90
CA ASP A 352 -22.89 8.13 -10.98
C ASP A 352 -21.44 7.65 -10.98
N GLU A 353 -20.54 8.57 -11.34
CA GLU A 353 -19.11 8.32 -11.45
C GLU A 353 -18.44 7.90 -10.14
N SER A 354 -19.01 8.26 -8.98
CA SER A 354 -18.45 7.88 -7.68
C SER A 354 -18.56 6.39 -7.40
N PHE A 355 -19.56 5.71 -7.98
CA PHE A 355 -19.78 4.26 -7.81
C PHE A 355 -19.10 3.42 -8.90
N LYS A 356 -18.67 4.03 -10.01
CA LYS A 356 -17.97 3.31 -11.09
C LYS A 356 -16.59 2.86 -10.63
N LYS A 357 -16.25 1.61 -10.90
CA LYS A 357 -14.91 1.04 -10.69
C LYS A 357 -14.05 1.12 -11.95
N LEU A 358 -14.62 1.41 -13.12
CA LEU A 358 -13.89 1.63 -14.36
C LEU A 358 -13.81 3.12 -14.70
N ARG A 359 -12.60 3.59 -15.06
CA ARG A 359 -12.39 4.94 -15.58
C ARG A 359 -12.95 5.04 -16.99
N TYR A 360 -12.69 4.00 -17.79
CA TYR A 360 -13.14 3.91 -19.16
C TYR A 360 -13.51 2.47 -19.52
N ALA A 361 -14.49 2.32 -20.40
CA ALA A 361 -14.80 1.07 -21.07
C ALA A 361 -15.25 1.42 -22.50
N TRP A 362 -14.61 0.85 -23.52
CA TRP A 362 -14.98 1.12 -24.91
C TRP A 362 -14.75 -0.10 -25.81
N LEU A 363 -15.48 -0.12 -26.91
CA LEU A 363 -15.38 -1.12 -27.96
C LEU A 363 -14.42 -0.61 -29.03
N TYR A 364 -13.38 -1.39 -29.37
CA TYR A 364 -12.52 -1.03 -30.49
C TYR A 364 -13.19 -1.26 -31.84
N GLU A 365 -12.75 -0.49 -32.83
CA GLU A 365 -13.00 -0.78 -34.24
C GLU A 365 -12.32 -2.11 -34.60
N LYS A 366 -13.03 -2.92 -35.41
CA LYS A 366 -12.55 -4.23 -35.83
C LYS A 366 -11.22 -4.09 -36.58
N GLY A 367 -10.24 -4.91 -36.21
CA GLY A 367 -8.91 -4.94 -36.82
C GLY A 367 -7.96 -3.85 -36.32
N TRP A 368 -8.41 -2.90 -35.49
CA TRP A 368 -7.55 -1.81 -35.00
C TRP A 368 -6.38 -2.34 -34.18
N ILE A 369 -6.63 -3.28 -33.27
CA ILE A 369 -5.57 -3.90 -32.45
C ILE A 369 -4.55 -4.65 -33.32
N ASN A 370 -5.02 -5.40 -34.32
CA ASN A 370 -4.15 -6.13 -35.23
C ASN A 370 -3.26 -5.19 -36.06
N ASN A 371 -3.73 -3.97 -36.33
CA ASN A 371 -2.99 -2.96 -37.08
C ASN A 371 -2.13 -2.04 -36.20
N SER A 372 -2.39 -1.98 -34.89
CA SER A 372 -1.72 -1.04 -33.98
C SER A 372 -0.23 -1.36 -33.74
N GLY A 373 0.25 -2.53 -34.19
CA GLY A 373 1.63 -2.96 -34.00
C GLY A 373 2.04 -3.15 -32.53
N LEU A 374 1.09 -2.99 -31.60
CA LEU A 374 1.26 -3.30 -30.18
C LEU A 374 1.53 -4.80 -30.11
N THR A 375 2.71 -5.14 -29.60
CA THR A 375 3.38 -6.43 -29.81
C THR A 375 2.45 -7.61 -29.54
N GLU A 376 2.50 -8.65 -30.39
CA GLU A 376 1.75 -9.93 -30.28
C GLU A 376 1.82 -10.56 -28.89
N ASP A 377 2.86 -10.26 -28.10
CA ASP A 377 3.07 -10.76 -26.75
C ASP A 377 2.44 -9.89 -25.64
N MET A 378 1.99 -8.69 -25.98
CA MET A 378 1.40 -7.73 -25.02
C MET A 378 -0.11 -7.63 -25.21
N ILE A 379 -0.61 -7.39 -26.42
CA ILE A 379 -2.07 -7.29 -26.64
C ILE A 379 -2.53 -8.50 -27.44
N PRO A 380 -3.45 -9.32 -26.90
CA PRO A 380 -3.98 -10.44 -27.65
C PRO A 380 -4.61 -9.95 -28.98
N THR A 381 -4.29 -10.65 -30.07
CA THR A 381 -4.80 -10.32 -31.41
C THR A 381 -6.27 -10.69 -31.52
N GLU A 382 -7.07 -9.78 -32.08
CA GLU A 382 -8.48 -10.01 -32.35
C GLU A 382 -8.64 -11.07 -33.45
N GLY A 383 -9.29 -12.18 -33.12
CA GLY A 383 -9.65 -13.21 -34.11
C GLY A 383 -10.60 -12.67 -35.19
N PRO A 384 -10.72 -13.38 -36.33
CA PRO A 384 -11.50 -12.90 -37.48
C PRO A 384 -12.98 -12.62 -37.17
N ASP A 385 -13.55 -13.35 -36.21
CA ASP A 385 -14.94 -13.23 -35.77
C ASP A 385 -15.06 -12.67 -34.35
N GLN A 386 -14.02 -12.01 -33.85
CA GLN A 386 -13.99 -11.44 -32.51
C GLN A 386 -14.08 -9.92 -32.54
N ARG A 387 -14.56 -9.38 -31.41
CA ARG A 387 -14.59 -7.96 -31.10
C ARG A 387 -13.89 -7.71 -29.78
N THR A 388 -13.13 -6.62 -29.71
CA THR A 388 -12.33 -6.30 -28.53
C THR A 388 -12.90 -5.15 -27.71
N VAL A 389 -13.12 -5.39 -26.43
CA VAL A 389 -13.40 -4.35 -25.44
C VAL A 389 -12.11 -4.00 -24.71
N SER A 390 -11.86 -2.70 -24.58
CA SER A 390 -10.86 -2.14 -23.67
C SER A 390 -11.53 -1.62 -22.44
N ILE A 391 -10.93 -1.89 -21.28
CA ILE A 391 -11.34 -1.32 -20.01
C ILE A 391 -10.12 -0.71 -19.31
N THR A 392 -10.33 0.39 -18.61
CA THR A 392 -9.33 0.99 -17.72
C THR A 392 -9.90 1.01 -16.32
N ALA A 393 -9.29 0.29 -15.39
CA ALA A 393 -9.75 0.27 -14.01
C ALA A 393 -9.45 1.60 -13.31
N LYS A 394 -10.31 2.01 -12.38
CA LYS A 394 -9.98 3.05 -11.39
C LYS A 394 -9.05 2.45 -10.33
N ASN A 395 -8.78 3.27 -9.32
CA ASN A 395 -7.87 2.97 -8.24
C ASN A 395 -8.54 2.17 -7.10
N HIS A 396 -9.36 1.19 -7.44
CA HIS A 396 -10.19 0.42 -6.52
C HIS A 396 -10.12 -1.07 -6.86
N VAL A 397 -9.98 -1.92 -5.84
CA VAL A 397 -10.04 -3.37 -6.00
C VAL A 397 -11.50 -3.85 -5.94
N GLY A 398 -11.77 -5.01 -6.53
CA GLY A 398 -13.07 -5.67 -6.51
C GLY A 398 -13.66 -5.92 -7.90
N LEU A 399 -14.89 -6.43 -7.92
CA LEU A 399 -15.58 -6.78 -9.17
C LEU A 399 -16.23 -5.56 -9.82
N ALA A 400 -16.00 -5.37 -11.12
CA ALA A 400 -16.76 -4.49 -11.99
C ALA A 400 -17.54 -5.33 -13.01
N TYR A 401 -18.76 -4.89 -13.34
CA TYR A 401 -19.62 -5.57 -14.30
C TYR A 401 -19.80 -4.68 -15.52
N VAL A 402 -19.73 -5.28 -16.70
CA VAL A 402 -19.81 -4.56 -17.96
C VAL A 402 -20.88 -5.22 -18.84
N LYS A 403 -21.72 -4.39 -19.47
CA LYS A 403 -22.67 -4.82 -20.50
C LYS A 403 -22.44 -4.06 -21.79
N LEU A 404 -22.90 -4.66 -22.88
CA LEU A 404 -23.03 -3.98 -24.16
C LEU A 404 -24.44 -3.39 -24.28
N LYS A 405 -24.52 -2.19 -24.83
CA LYS A 405 -25.78 -1.52 -25.13
C LYS A 405 -25.73 -1.05 -26.57
N GLY A 406 -26.80 -1.24 -27.35
CA GLY A 406 -26.76 -0.88 -28.75
C GLY A 406 -28.10 -0.52 -29.37
N VAL A 407 -28.04 0.13 -30.54
CA VAL A 407 -29.22 0.45 -31.35
C VAL A 407 -29.46 -0.68 -32.33
N LYS A 408 -30.55 -1.42 -32.13
CA LYS A 408 -30.93 -2.51 -33.02
C LYS A 408 -31.24 -1.97 -34.43
N LYS A 409 -30.75 -2.64 -35.47
CA LYS A 409 -30.96 -2.26 -36.88
C LYS A 409 -32.43 -2.04 -37.25
N SER A 410 -33.31 -2.89 -36.71
CA SER A 410 -34.76 -2.79 -36.91
C SER A 410 -35.37 -1.50 -36.32
N ASN A 411 -34.69 -0.88 -35.35
CA ASN A 411 -35.14 0.29 -34.59
C ASN A 411 -34.29 1.54 -34.89
N SER A 412 -33.52 1.54 -35.98
CA SER A 412 -32.60 2.64 -36.37
C SER A 412 -33.29 4.02 -36.44
N LYS A 413 -34.61 4.07 -36.68
CA LYS A 413 -35.38 5.31 -36.69
C LYS A 413 -35.57 5.95 -35.30
N THR A 414 -35.73 5.15 -34.24
CA THR A 414 -35.95 5.67 -32.88
C THR A 414 -34.66 5.88 -32.11
N LYS A 415 -33.54 5.31 -32.59
CA LYS A 415 -32.22 5.34 -31.95
C LYS A 415 -32.24 4.92 -30.47
N THR A 416 -33.20 4.08 -30.09
CA THR A 416 -33.32 3.60 -28.71
C THR A 416 -32.27 2.52 -28.48
N LYS A 417 -31.39 2.75 -27.52
CA LYS A 417 -30.36 1.79 -27.11
C LYS A 417 -30.96 0.76 -26.15
N GLU A 418 -30.78 -0.51 -26.43
CA GLU A 418 -31.18 -1.63 -25.57
C GLU A 418 -29.96 -2.40 -25.05
N PHE A 419 -30.07 -3.01 -23.87
CA PHE A 419 -29.03 -3.88 -23.34
C PHE A 419 -28.99 -5.20 -24.09
N LEU A 420 -27.79 -5.64 -24.45
CA LEU A 420 -27.56 -6.98 -24.95
C LEU A 420 -27.56 -7.95 -23.76
N ASN A 421 -28.05 -9.18 -23.97
CA ASN A 421 -28.17 -10.19 -22.93
C ASN A 421 -26.83 -10.90 -22.66
N VAL A 422 -25.77 -10.12 -22.44
CA VAL A 422 -24.41 -10.60 -22.19
C VAL A 422 -23.78 -9.71 -21.13
N ASN A 423 -23.29 -10.33 -20.06
CA ASN A 423 -22.56 -9.66 -18.98
C ASN A 423 -21.10 -10.10 -19.01
N PHE A 424 -20.21 -9.16 -18.74
CA PHE A 424 -18.79 -9.41 -18.57
C PHE A 424 -18.40 -9.02 -17.14
N VAL A 425 -17.56 -9.84 -16.50
CA VAL A 425 -17.07 -9.60 -15.14
C VAL A 425 -15.58 -9.33 -15.20
N VAL A 426 -15.19 -8.22 -14.59
CA VAL A 426 -13.82 -7.77 -14.47
C VAL A 426 -13.42 -7.81 -13.00
N ASP A 427 -12.41 -8.60 -12.69
CA ASP A 427 -11.83 -8.71 -11.35
C ASP A 427 -10.65 -7.75 -11.23
N ILE A 428 -10.86 -6.61 -10.57
CA ILE A 428 -9.82 -5.62 -10.39
C ILE A 428 -9.01 -5.99 -9.15
N LYS A 429 -7.76 -6.42 -9.36
CA LYS A 429 -6.87 -6.90 -8.30
C LYS A 429 -5.47 -6.34 -8.47
N LYS A 430 -4.76 -6.14 -7.36
CA LYS A 430 -3.35 -5.78 -7.41
C LYS A 430 -2.56 -6.84 -8.16
N PHE A 431 -1.55 -6.42 -8.90
CA PHE A 431 -0.68 -7.33 -9.64
C PHE A 431 0.43 -7.85 -8.72
N ASN A 432 0.56 -9.18 -8.65
CA ASN A 432 1.63 -9.80 -7.88
C ASN A 432 2.94 -9.76 -8.67
N ILE A 433 3.89 -8.92 -8.25
CA ILE A 433 5.18 -8.78 -8.92
C ILE A 433 6.06 -10.04 -8.80
N ALA A 434 5.73 -10.98 -7.89
CA ALA A 434 6.39 -12.28 -7.83
C ALA A 434 6.31 -13.04 -9.17
N SER A 435 5.28 -12.79 -9.98
CA SER A 435 5.11 -13.38 -11.32
C SER A 435 6.13 -12.88 -12.35
N LEU A 436 6.90 -11.83 -12.01
CA LEU A 436 8.01 -11.33 -12.81
C LEU A 436 9.34 -12.04 -12.49
N ASN A 437 9.34 -12.95 -11.51
CA ASN A 437 10.52 -13.73 -11.18
C ASN A 437 11.06 -14.47 -12.42
N ASN A 438 12.38 -14.49 -12.56
CA ASN A 438 13.11 -15.04 -13.71
C ASN A 438 12.85 -14.37 -15.07
N LYS A 439 12.02 -13.33 -15.15
CA LYS A 439 11.81 -12.59 -16.40
C LYS A 439 12.85 -11.49 -16.59
N LEU A 440 13.30 -10.86 -15.50
CA LEU A 440 14.29 -9.79 -15.56
C LEU A 440 15.71 -10.33 -15.73
N ASN A 441 16.38 -9.91 -16.80
CA ASN A 441 17.83 -10.03 -16.92
C ASN A 441 18.49 -8.75 -16.40
N ALA A 442 19.51 -8.89 -15.56
CA ALA A 442 20.32 -7.79 -15.04
C ALA A 442 21.78 -8.20 -14.93
N TYR A 443 22.67 -7.24 -15.11
CA TYR A 443 24.08 -7.53 -15.34
C TYR A 443 24.99 -6.73 -14.41
N VAL A 444 26.14 -7.32 -14.06
CA VAL A 444 27.17 -6.64 -13.30
C VAL A 444 27.64 -5.39 -14.06
N GLY A 445 27.71 -4.26 -13.37
CA GLY A 445 28.10 -2.97 -13.94
C GLY A 445 26.93 -2.11 -14.46
N GLU A 446 25.70 -2.63 -14.46
CA GLU A 446 24.53 -1.77 -14.69
C GLU A 446 24.32 -0.80 -13.51
N GLU A 447 23.81 0.40 -13.78
CA GLU A 447 23.41 1.34 -12.74
C GLU A 447 22.05 0.95 -12.14
N GLN A 448 21.84 1.25 -10.85
CA GLN A 448 20.57 0.97 -10.17
C GLN A 448 19.39 1.58 -10.94
N LYS A 449 19.55 2.82 -11.43
CA LYS A 449 18.52 3.52 -12.19
C LYS A 449 18.11 2.77 -13.47
N THR A 450 19.06 2.10 -14.14
CA THR A 450 18.79 1.28 -15.32
C THR A 450 17.95 0.06 -14.96
N ILE A 451 18.30 -0.63 -13.87
CA ILE A 451 17.55 -1.79 -13.39
C ILE A 451 16.15 -1.37 -12.91
N GLU A 452 16.02 -0.26 -12.20
CA GLU A 452 14.72 0.28 -11.76
C GLU A 452 13.84 0.65 -12.96
N SER A 453 14.39 1.33 -13.96
CA SER A 453 13.66 1.63 -15.19
C SER A 453 13.17 0.34 -15.85
N ARG A 454 13.99 -0.70 -15.85
CA ARG A 454 13.65 -2.02 -16.41
C ARG A 454 12.50 -2.68 -15.65
N VAL A 455 12.59 -2.72 -14.32
CA VAL A 455 11.53 -3.25 -13.46
C VAL A 455 10.22 -2.48 -13.66
N GLN A 456 10.27 -1.15 -13.71
CA GLN A 456 9.09 -0.33 -13.95
C GLN A 456 8.47 -0.65 -15.31
N THR A 457 9.26 -0.73 -16.39
CA THR A 457 8.74 -1.11 -17.71
C THR A 457 8.09 -2.49 -17.71
N MET A 458 8.66 -3.48 -17.01
CA MET A 458 8.04 -4.80 -16.89
C MET A 458 6.70 -4.76 -16.13
N ILE A 459 6.62 -3.97 -15.06
CA ILE A 459 5.38 -3.76 -14.32
C ILE A 459 4.36 -3.08 -15.22
N ASP A 460 4.70 -1.94 -15.82
CA ASP A 460 3.81 -1.17 -16.69
C ASP A 460 3.29 -2.01 -17.87
N THR A 461 4.15 -2.86 -18.42
CA THR A 461 3.78 -3.82 -19.47
C THR A 461 2.79 -4.85 -18.94
N ALA A 462 3.09 -5.46 -17.79
CA ALA A 462 2.24 -6.50 -17.21
C ALA A 462 0.90 -5.95 -16.70
N THR A 463 0.85 -4.68 -16.31
CA THR A 463 -0.35 -4.01 -15.81
C THR A 463 -1.07 -3.17 -16.88
N PHE A 464 -0.48 -3.04 -18.07
CA PHE A 464 -0.91 -2.15 -19.15
C PHE A 464 -1.16 -0.70 -18.67
N MET A 465 -0.32 -0.18 -17.77
CA MET A 465 -0.39 1.20 -17.29
C MET A 465 0.21 2.17 -18.32
N HIS A 466 -0.41 2.30 -19.47
CA HIS A 466 0.00 3.25 -20.52
C HIS A 466 -1.13 4.20 -20.89
N THR A 467 -1.57 5.04 -19.94
CA THR A 467 -2.31 6.25 -20.30
C THR A 467 -1.33 7.37 -20.61
N SER A 468 -1.25 7.73 -21.89
CA SER A 468 -0.42 8.84 -22.40
C SER A 468 -0.72 10.20 -21.76
N GLU A 469 -1.86 10.35 -21.11
CA GLU A 469 -2.24 11.57 -20.39
C GLU A 469 -1.54 11.71 -19.03
N ASP A 470 -1.34 10.61 -18.29
CA ASP A 470 -0.67 10.66 -16.99
C ASP A 470 0.86 10.76 -17.15
N MET A 471 1.44 10.25 -18.24
CA MET A 471 2.88 10.34 -18.51
C MET A 471 3.40 11.77 -18.79
N LYS A 472 2.54 12.71 -19.20
CA LYS A 472 2.97 14.08 -19.54
C LYS A 472 3.25 14.98 -18.33
N ASN A 473 2.71 14.65 -17.16
CA ASN A 473 2.77 15.51 -15.97
C ASN A 473 3.58 14.92 -14.80
N ILE A 474 4.17 13.74 -14.96
CA ILE A 474 4.93 13.11 -13.89
C ILE A 474 6.41 13.44 -14.07
N THR A 475 6.91 14.39 -13.29
CA THR A 475 8.30 14.87 -13.36
C THR A 475 9.31 13.80 -12.91
N GLU A 476 8.88 12.80 -12.12
CA GLU A 476 9.52 11.50 -11.95
C GLU A 476 8.45 10.45 -11.59
N PRO A 477 8.35 9.30 -12.30
CA PRO A 477 7.36 8.28 -11.99
C PRO A 477 7.50 7.85 -10.54
N LYS A 478 6.48 8.15 -9.72
CA LYS A 478 6.42 7.69 -8.33
C LYS A 478 6.47 6.17 -8.36
N ARG A 479 7.61 5.61 -7.96
CA ARG A 479 7.83 4.18 -8.01
C ARG A 479 7.01 3.52 -6.93
N ASP A 480 6.25 2.52 -7.33
CA ASP A 480 5.43 1.70 -6.44
C ASP A 480 6.20 0.51 -5.86
N PHE A 481 7.52 0.48 -6.04
CA PHE A 481 8.42 -0.54 -5.51
C PHE A 481 9.74 0.09 -5.02
N VAL A 482 10.49 -0.69 -4.24
CA VAL A 482 11.87 -0.42 -3.83
C VAL A 482 12.78 -1.58 -4.22
N ILE A 483 14.02 -1.27 -4.57
CA ILE A 483 15.06 -2.28 -4.77
C ILE A 483 15.90 -2.38 -3.50
N LYS A 484 15.92 -3.56 -2.88
CA LYS A 484 16.78 -3.88 -1.73
C LYS A 484 18.02 -4.63 -2.17
N HIS A 485 19.06 -4.51 -1.34
CA HIS A 485 20.35 -5.18 -1.51
C HIS A 485 21.06 -4.80 -2.81
N TYR A 486 20.86 -3.59 -3.31
CA TYR A 486 21.70 -3.04 -4.36
C TYR A 486 23.06 -2.65 -3.74
N PRO A 487 24.17 -3.34 -4.05
CA PRO A 487 25.45 -3.02 -3.44
C PRO A 487 25.91 -1.64 -3.93
N LEU A 488 26.29 -0.75 -3.01
CA LEU A 488 26.86 0.55 -3.35
C LEU A 488 28.27 0.34 -3.93
N HIS A 489 28.38 0.51 -5.26
CA HIS A 489 29.55 0.69 -6.14
C HIS A 489 30.82 -0.17 -5.99
N ASP A 490 31.21 -0.65 -4.81
CA ASP A 490 32.52 -1.29 -4.57
C ASP A 490 32.46 -2.82 -4.42
N GLY A 491 31.33 -3.48 -4.71
CA GLY A 491 31.17 -4.91 -4.45
C GLY A 491 30.08 -5.64 -5.23
N ILE A 492 29.67 -5.17 -6.41
CA ILE A 492 28.70 -5.90 -7.24
C ILE A 492 29.41 -7.07 -7.94
N HIS A 493 29.04 -8.29 -7.59
CA HIS A 493 29.59 -9.52 -8.15
C HIS A 493 28.55 -10.31 -8.95
N VAL A 494 29.05 -11.17 -9.85
CA VAL A 494 28.21 -12.13 -10.57
C VAL A 494 27.57 -13.07 -9.55
N GLY A 495 26.26 -13.24 -9.63
CA GLY A 495 25.49 -14.09 -8.73
C GLY A 495 24.85 -13.35 -7.55
N ASP A 496 25.20 -12.08 -7.32
CA ASP A 496 24.55 -11.24 -6.30
C ASP A 496 23.04 -11.17 -6.53
N GLN A 497 22.29 -11.31 -5.45
CA GLN A 497 20.83 -11.34 -5.48
C GLN A 497 20.26 -9.96 -5.17
N ILE A 498 19.55 -9.39 -6.13
CA ILE A 498 18.78 -8.16 -5.96
C ILE A 498 17.33 -8.53 -5.68
N THR A 499 16.68 -7.81 -4.77
CA THR A 499 15.27 -8.02 -4.43
C THR A 499 14.44 -6.78 -4.72
N VAL A 500 13.33 -6.95 -5.43
CA VAL A 500 12.34 -5.91 -5.72
C VAL A 500 11.13 -6.17 -4.84
N ILE A 501 10.71 -5.15 -4.10
CA ILE A 501 9.60 -5.24 -3.16
C ILE A 501 8.57 -4.17 -3.50
N ALA A 502 7.31 -4.56 -3.70
CA ALA A 502 6.23 -3.61 -3.85
C ALA A 502 6.06 -2.78 -2.57
N ASN A 503 5.91 -1.46 -2.71
CA ASN A 503 5.61 -0.58 -1.61
C ASN A 503 4.28 -0.97 -0.97
N LYS A 504 4.22 -1.01 0.37
CA LYS A 504 2.97 -1.34 1.10
C LYS A 504 1.82 -0.39 0.74
N SER A 505 2.15 0.86 0.41
CA SER A 505 1.21 1.89 -0.02
C SER A 505 0.87 1.84 -1.51
N SER A 506 1.48 0.94 -2.29
CA SER A 506 1.11 0.77 -3.70
C SER A 506 -0.34 0.32 -3.81
N LYS A 507 -1.04 0.97 -4.72
CA LYS A 507 -2.43 0.66 -5.02
C LYS A 507 -2.56 -0.35 -6.15
N SER A 508 -1.54 -0.49 -6.99
CA SER A 508 -1.58 -1.32 -8.20
C SER A 508 -0.80 -2.62 -8.09
N ILE A 509 0.23 -2.72 -7.23
CA ILE A 509 1.08 -3.90 -7.14
C ILE A 509 1.25 -4.40 -5.69
N PHE A 510 1.63 -5.67 -5.56
CA PHE A 510 2.02 -6.28 -4.28
C PHE A 510 3.03 -7.41 -4.49
N GLY A 511 3.62 -7.89 -3.39
CA GLY A 511 4.57 -8.99 -3.41
C GLY A 511 6.02 -8.54 -3.63
N GLU A 512 6.88 -9.51 -3.86
CA GLU A 512 8.31 -9.31 -4.09
C GLU A 512 8.85 -10.37 -5.04
N PHE A 513 9.95 -10.06 -5.71
CA PHE A 513 10.74 -11.04 -6.45
C PHE A 513 12.22 -10.73 -6.33
N SER A 514 13.05 -11.74 -6.51
CA SER A 514 14.50 -11.56 -6.56
C SER A 514 15.08 -12.11 -7.86
N PHE A 515 16.20 -11.56 -8.29
CA PHE A 515 16.95 -12.04 -9.44
C PHE A 515 18.44 -11.96 -9.15
N LYS A 516 19.23 -12.78 -9.86
CA LYS A 516 20.69 -12.79 -9.73
C LYS A 516 21.32 -12.00 -10.85
N LEU A 517 22.35 -11.22 -10.52
CA LEU A 517 23.16 -10.53 -11.50
C LEU A 517 23.99 -11.51 -12.32
N LYS A 518 24.04 -11.27 -13.64
CA LYS A 518 24.81 -12.06 -14.60
C LYS A 518 26.08 -11.32 -15.01
N ALA A 519 27.08 -12.05 -15.49
CA ALA A 519 28.16 -11.44 -16.24
C ALA A 519 27.58 -10.78 -17.52
N ASP A 520 28.01 -9.57 -17.85
CA ASP A 520 27.55 -8.92 -19.08
C ASP A 520 28.31 -9.47 -20.30
N THR A 521 27.78 -10.55 -20.88
CA THR A 521 28.30 -11.16 -22.11
C THR A 521 27.60 -10.65 -23.37
N ARG A 522 26.71 -9.65 -23.22
CA ARG A 522 25.92 -9.13 -24.35
C ARG A 522 26.78 -8.31 -25.29
N VAL A 523 26.48 -8.42 -26.58
CA VAL A 523 27.11 -7.62 -27.62
C VAL A 523 26.42 -6.27 -27.73
N ASP A 524 27.21 -5.21 -27.84
CA ASP A 524 26.71 -3.87 -28.14
C ASP A 524 26.53 -3.74 -29.65
N ILE A 525 25.31 -3.47 -30.10
CA ILE A 525 24.99 -3.35 -31.53
C ILE A 525 25.07 -1.91 -32.04
N TRP A 526 25.61 -0.98 -31.24
CA TRP A 526 25.74 0.45 -31.58
C TRP A 526 26.44 0.70 -32.92
N ASP A 527 27.39 -0.14 -33.28
CA ASP A 527 28.14 -0.01 -34.52
C ASP A 527 27.30 -0.28 -35.79
N LEU A 528 26.10 -0.85 -35.67
CA LEU A 528 25.13 -0.93 -36.76
C LEU A 528 24.44 0.42 -37.05
N GLN A 529 24.48 1.39 -36.12
CA GLN A 529 23.89 2.72 -36.33
C GLN A 529 24.43 3.40 -37.59
N TRP A 530 25.72 3.22 -37.88
CA TRP A 530 26.38 3.83 -39.04
C TRP A 530 26.12 3.10 -40.35
N GLN A 531 25.66 1.85 -40.28
CA GLN A 531 25.41 1.00 -41.44
C GLN A 531 23.94 1.08 -41.90
N PHE A 532 23.05 1.58 -41.03
CA PHE A 532 21.61 1.62 -41.26
C PHE A 532 21.06 3.03 -41.17
N THR A 533 20.86 3.70 -42.30
CA THR A 533 19.93 4.84 -42.35
C THR A 533 18.63 4.38 -43.00
N PRO A 534 17.45 4.62 -42.38
CA PRO A 534 16.19 4.39 -43.06
C PRO A 534 16.14 5.20 -44.35
N LYS A 535 15.73 4.58 -45.46
CA LYS A 535 15.64 5.28 -46.74
C LYS A 535 14.27 5.96 -46.85
N PRO A 536 14.17 7.18 -47.42
CA PRO A 536 12.87 7.77 -47.74
C PRO A 536 12.03 6.80 -48.61
N ALA A 537 10.74 6.66 -48.30
CA ALA A 537 9.81 5.74 -48.96
C ALA A 537 10.15 4.24 -48.84
N GLU A 538 11.06 3.86 -47.93
CA GLU A 538 11.20 2.46 -47.51
C GLU A 538 10.01 2.09 -46.61
N THR A 539 9.35 0.96 -46.90
CA THR A 539 8.28 0.49 -46.02
C THR A 539 8.87 0.00 -44.70
N PHE A 540 8.11 0.12 -43.60
CA PHE A 540 8.60 -0.31 -42.29
C PHE A 540 8.95 -1.81 -42.25
N LYS A 541 8.21 -2.62 -43.00
CA LYS A 541 8.51 -4.04 -43.23
C LYS A 541 9.86 -4.26 -43.92
N THR A 542 10.16 -3.48 -44.97
CA THR A 542 11.43 -3.59 -45.70
C THR A 542 12.60 -3.21 -44.79
N PHE A 543 12.45 -2.13 -44.02
CA PHE A 543 13.44 -1.71 -43.04
C PHE A 543 13.69 -2.78 -41.96
N LYS A 544 12.63 -3.36 -41.39
CA LYS A 544 12.71 -4.45 -40.40
C LYS A 544 13.50 -5.64 -40.95
N ASN A 545 13.17 -6.10 -42.15
CA ASN A 545 13.84 -7.23 -42.79
C ASN A 545 15.32 -6.94 -43.03
N ARG A 546 15.64 -5.78 -43.60
CA ARG A 546 17.02 -5.36 -43.89
C ARG A 546 17.84 -5.28 -42.59
N PHE A 547 17.27 -4.74 -41.52
CA PHE A 547 17.96 -4.64 -40.24
C PHE A 547 18.18 -6.02 -39.59
N GLN A 548 17.19 -6.91 -39.68
CA GLN A 548 17.31 -8.30 -39.22
C GLN A 548 18.38 -9.09 -40.00
N GLU A 549 18.46 -8.90 -41.32
CA GLU A 549 19.51 -9.49 -42.15
C GLU A 549 20.89 -9.01 -41.73
N ALA A 550 21.07 -7.70 -41.51
CA ALA A 550 22.37 -7.17 -41.08
C ALA A 550 22.79 -7.64 -39.68
N LEU A 551 21.84 -7.82 -38.76
CA LEU A 551 22.12 -8.46 -37.48
C LEU A 551 22.59 -9.91 -37.65
N ASN A 552 21.92 -10.66 -38.53
CA ASN A 552 22.27 -12.06 -38.80
C ASN A 552 23.62 -12.20 -39.51
N ASP A 553 23.96 -11.28 -40.42
CA ASP A 553 25.24 -11.28 -41.13
C ASP A 553 26.40 -10.95 -40.18
N LYS A 554 26.17 -10.02 -39.26
CA LYS A 554 27.20 -9.53 -38.34
C LYS A 554 27.41 -10.42 -37.12
N TYR A 555 26.32 -10.98 -36.59
CA TYR A 555 26.30 -11.81 -35.39
C TYR A 555 25.59 -13.16 -35.65
N PRO A 556 26.06 -13.96 -36.64
CA PRO A 556 25.39 -15.19 -37.06
C PRO A 556 25.26 -16.21 -35.94
N GLU A 557 26.20 -16.23 -34.99
CA GLU A 557 26.22 -17.11 -33.84
C GLU A 557 25.15 -16.78 -32.78
N LEU A 558 24.68 -15.54 -32.73
CA LEU A 558 23.68 -15.11 -31.75
C LEU A 558 22.26 -15.48 -32.17
N ASN A 559 22.00 -15.66 -33.47
CA ASN A 559 20.66 -15.92 -34.02
C ASN A 559 19.62 -14.95 -33.41
N LEU A 560 19.85 -13.65 -33.62
CA LEU A 560 19.04 -12.59 -33.02
C LEU A 560 17.66 -12.57 -33.65
N GLN A 561 16.62 -12.49 -32.83
CA GLN A 561 15.23 -12.53 -33.29
C GLN A 561 14.49 -11.25 -32.92
N LEU A 562 13.85 -10.61 -33.90
CA LEU A 562 12.91 -9.52 -33.67
C LEU A 562 11.82 -9.95 -32.65
N LYS A 563 11.41 -9.01 -31.79
CA LYS A 563 10.49 -9.18 -30.64
C LYS A 563 11.07 -9.97 -29.46
N LYS A 564 12.02 -10.88 -29.69
CA LYS A 564 12.68 -11.65 -28.62
C LYS A 564 13.93 -10.99 -28.07
N ASP A 565 14.82 -10.58 -28.96
CA ASP A 565 16.15 -10.05 -28.62
C ASP A 565 16.22 -8.53 -28.82
N PHE A 566 15.42 -7.98 -29.75
CA PHE A 566 15.27 -6.54 -29.99
C PHE A 566 13.88 -6.20 -30.54
N PHE A 567 13.49 -4.93 -30.46
CA PHE A 567 12.29 -4.41 -31.09
C PHE A 567 12.58 -3.09 -31.81
N ILE A 568 11.79 -2.80 -32.85
CA ILE A 568 11.89 -1.57 -33.64
C ILE A 568 10.60 -0.79 -33.42
N LEU A 569 10.73 0.40 -32.84
CA LEU A 569 9.66 1.35 -32.65
C LEU A 569 9.71 2.43 -33.73
N SER A 570 8.57 2.69 -34.32
CA SER A 570 8.29 3.91 -35.10
C SER A 570 7.23 4.72 -34.35
N ASN A 571 7.13 6.02 -34.63
CA ASN A 571 6.09 6.85 -34.03
C ASN A 571 4.70 6.26 -34.40
N PRO A 572 3.86 5.85 -33.42
CA PRO A 572 2.67 5.01 -33.63
C PRO A 572 1.52 5.66 -34.42
N LEU A 573 1.62 6.93 -34.78
CA LEU A 573 0.56 7.67 -35.47
C LEU A 573 0.54 7.48 -36.99
N LEU A 574 1.42 6.64 -37.54
CA LEU A 574 1.57 6.46 -38.98
C LEU A 574 1.46 4.98 -39.30
N ASN A 575 0.42 4.62 -40.07
CA ASN A 575 0.18 3.27 -40.56
C ASN A 575 1.47 2.66 -41.14
N ASP A 576 1.61 1.33 -41.01
CA ASP A 576 2.77 0.48 -41.30
C ASP A 576 3.35 0.56 -42.74
N ASP A 577 2.78 1.37 -43.62
CA ASP A 577 3.06 1.30 -45.04
C ASP A 577 4.34 2.03 -45.44
N ASP A 578 4.62 3.26 -44.96
CA ASP A 578 5.81 4.03 -45.38
C ASP A 578 6.57 4.72 -44.23
N ILE A 579 7.90 4.62 -44.24
CA ILE A 579 8.77 5.45 -43.41
C ILE A 579 8.83 6.86 -44.00
N ILE A 580 8.31 7.85 -43.25
CA ILE A 580 8.25 9.23 -43.70
C ILE A 580 9.47 10.05 -43.27
N ALA A 581 9.79 11.05 -44.09
CA ALA A 581 10.74 12.10 -43.76
C ALA A 581 10.47 12.73 -42.37
N GLY A 582 11.51 12.86 -41.55
CA GLY A 582 11.41 13.42 -40.19
C GLY A 582 10.89 12.45 -39.13
N GLN A 583 10.56 11.21 -39.49
CA GLN A 583 10.16 10.19 -38.50
C GLN A 583 11.37 9.78 -37.65
N ARG A 584 11.10 9.48 -36.37
CA ARG A 584 12.07 8.86 -35.48
C ARG A 584 11.84 7.35 -35.45
N ILE A 585 12.90 6.60 -35.73
CA ILE A 585 12.91 5.13 -35.57
C ILE A 585 13.87 4.81 -34.44
N THR A 586 13.41 4.02 -33.48
CA THR A 586 14.22 3.58 -32.35
C THR A 586 14.31 2.06 -32.38
N ILE A 587 15.53 1.53 -32.30
CA ILE A 587 15.79 0.10 -32.13
C ILE A 587 16.28 -0.10 -30.71
N ASN A 588 15.63 -0.97 -29.96
CA ASN A 588 15.99 -1.25 -28.58
C ASN A 588 16.26 -2.74 -28.42
N ALA A 589 17.28 -3.07 -27.64
CA ALA A 589 17.39 -4.42 -27.09
C ALA A 589 16.11 -4.74 -26.30
N HIS A 590 15.60 -5.96 -26.48
CA HIS A 590 14.46 -6.43 -25.70
C HIS A 590 14.87 -6.48 -24.22
N ILE A 591 13.92 -6.18 -23.34
CA ILE A 591 14.17 -6.03 -21.91
C ILE A 591 14.72 -7.29 -21.25
N ASN A 592 14.38 -8.44 -21.84
CA ASN A 592 14.84 -9.76 -21.43
C ASN A 592 15.91 -10.34 -22.37
N SER A 593 16.53 -9.53 -23.23
CA SER A 593 17.60 -10.00 -24.11
C SER A 593 18.84 -10.36 -23.29
N ASP A 594 19.37 -11.56 -23.53
CA ASP A 594 20.64 -12.05 -22.99
C ASP A 594 21.79 -12.02 -24.00
N LYS A 595 21.51 -11.54 -25.22
CA LYS A 595 22.47 -11.53 -26.33
C LYS A 595 22.99 -10.15 -26.67
N ILE A 596 22.14 -9.12 -26.57
CA ILE A 596 22.48 -7.77 -27.01
C ILE A 596 22.09 -6.69 -26.01
N LYS A 597 22.81 -5.57 -26.07
CA LYS A 597 22.52 -4.32 -25.35
C LYS A 597 22.59 -3.15 -26.32
N CYS A 598 22.02 -2.02 -25.90
CA CYS A 598 21.93 -0.69 -26.55
C CYS A 598 20.53 -0.29 -27.06
N GLU A 599 20.43 1.01 -27.31
CA GLU A 599 19.32 1.70 -27.97
C GLU A 599 19.92 2.45 -29.17
N ILE A 600 19.43 2.22 -30.39
CA ILE A 600 19.83 2.96 -31.58
C ILE A 600 18.69 3.89 -32.00
N LYS A 601 18.98 5.17 -32.16
CA LYS A 601 18.02 6.19 -32.59
C LYS A 601 18.38 6.71 -33.97
N TYR A 602 17.43 6.60 -34.89
CA TYR A 602 17.52 7.17 -36.23
C TYR A 602 16.55 8.34 -36.38
N PHE A 603 17.03 9.38 -37.04
CA PHE A 603 16.19 10.44 -37.57
C PHE A 603 16.14 10.28 -39.08
N VAL A 604 14.95 10.02 -39.64
CA VAL A 604 14.79 9.89 -41.08
C VAL A 604 15.02 11.27 -41.68
N PRO A 605 16.05 11.44 -42.54
CA PRO A 605 16.33 12.75 -43.10
C PRO A 605 15.14 13.26 -43.91
N PRO A 606 14.90 14.58 -43.97
CA PRO A 606 13.88 15.14 -44.85
C PRO A 606 14.16 14.71 -46.30
N GLY A 607 13.14 14.20 -46.98
CA GLY A 607 13.23 13.87 -48.40
C GLY A 607 13.57 15.12 -49.22
N LYS A 608 14.39 14.96 -50.26
CA LYS A 608 14.69 16.04 -51.21
C LYS A 608 13.53 16.29 -52.16
#